data_AF-A0A814ARH5-F1
#
_entry.id   AF-A0A814ARH5-F1
#
_cell.length_a   1.000
_cell.length_b   1.000
_cell.length_c   1.000
_cell.angle_alpha   90.00
_cell.angle_beta   90.00
_cell.angle_gamma   90.00
#
_symmetry.space_group_name_H-M   'P 1'
#
loop_
_entity.id
_entity.type
_entity.pdbx_description
1 polymer ?
#
loop_
_entity_poly.entity_id
_entity_poly.type
_entity_poly.pdbx_seq_one_letter_code
_entity_poly.pdbx_strand_id
1 'polypeptide(L)'
;MASMINKPYPDSSRNDSGLAFVRIGDADMMLMFGIAFGYHPHDKTSWRGGKSKLGQDLRTGLAFPKYQYNSNSPFYYGIYDVKRICPIHNFLTMIHQDIKYLTYANLFVNSNYPATKILFRSLMQDQKGKIVLIINNGTDPAKLAELSKWACEILLYPDNGPSMWEDIKLRDQAIAKITETAKRYNNRLFAFSVGYLTRVLIHYAWQENPYNRYIDFGSALDEITKNKITPPYQSNPGYYADPTYILHYKTTGQKFDITVSN
;
A
#
# COMPACT_ATOMS: atom_id res chain seq x y z
N MET A 1 25.90 10.78 -33.66
CA MET A 1 24.84 11.77 -33.37
C MET A 1 23.55 11.01 -33.08
N ALA A 2 23.39 10.59 -31.82
CA ALA A 2 22.35 9.65 -31.40
C ALA A 2 21.05 10.37 -30.97
N SER A 3 19.96 9.71 -31.31
CA SER A 3 18.57 10.14 -31.37
C SER A 3 17.95 10.65 -30.07
N MET A 4 17.04 11.60 -30.26
CA MET A 4 16.09 12.15 -29.28
C MET A 4 15.33 11.04 -28.53
N ILE A 5 15.52 10.99 -27.21
CA ILE A 5 14.58 10.32 -26.31
C ILE A 5 13.44 11.30 -26.07
N ASN A 6 12.32 11.06 -26.75
CA ASN A 6 11.05 11.74 -26.48
C ASN A 6 10.67 11.55 -25.01
N LYS A 7 10.83 12.61 -24.21
CA LYS A 7 10.21 12.70 -22.88
C LYS A 7 8.70 12.82 -23.11
N PRO A 8 7.85 11.95 -22.53
CA PRO A 8 6.42 12.16 -22.62
C PRO A 8 6.05 13.42 -21.84
N TYR A 9 5.45 14.38 -22.54
CA TYR A 9 4.79 15.54 -21.95
C TYR A 9 3.71 15.08 -20.94
N PRO A 10 3.44 15.86 -19.87
CA PRO A 10 2.34 15.56 -18.96
C PRO A 10 1.02 15.69 -19.72
N ASP A 11 0.27 14.60 -19.79
CA ASP A 11 -1.09 14.54 -20.32
C ASP A 11 -1.94 15.64 -19.65
N SER A 12 -2.44 16.56 -20.48
CA SER A 12 -3.10 17.81 -20.09
C SER A 12 -4.58 17.63 -19.75
N SER A 13 -5.09 16.40 -19.69
CA SER A 13 -6.45 16.11 -19.22
C SER A 13 -6.49 15.83 -17.72
N ARG A 14 -6.43 16.89 -16.89
CA ARG A 14 -6.64 16.82 -15.43
C ARG A 14 -8.11 16.55 -15.05
N ASN A 15 -8.70 15.48 -15.55
CA ASN A 15 -10.08 15.08 -15.25
C ASN A 15 -10.19 13.57 -14.96
N ASP A 16 -9.37 13.06 -14.04
CA ASP A 16 -9.60 11.76 -13.41
C ASP A 16 -9.25 11.87 -11.91
N SER A 17 -10.22 11.50 -11.06
CA SER A 17 -10.08 11.45 -9.61
C SER A 17 -9.05 10.39 -9.19
N GLY A 18 -7.97 10.79 -8.53
CA GLY A 18 -7.04 9.84 -7.92
C GLY A 18 -7.64 9.23 -6.65
N LEU A 19 -6.92 8.32 -6.00
CA LEU A 19 -7.31 7.82 -4.68
C LEU A 19 -6.11 7.24 -3.94
N ALA A 20 -6.18 7.19 -2.62
CA ALA A 20 -5.27 6.40 -1.81
C ALA A 20 -6.06 5.41 -0.95
N PHE A 21 -5.51 4.22 -0.76
CA PHE A 21 -6.03 3.22 0.16
C PHE A 21 -4.88 2.58 0.93
N VAL A 22 -4.94 2.67 2.25
CA VAL A 22 -3.97 2.07 3.17
C VAL A 22 -4.66 1.10 4.11
N ARG A 23 -3.99 0.00 4.47
CA ARG A 23 -4.58 -1.04 5.35
C ARG A 23 -3.83 -1.06 6.67
N ILE A 24 -4.47 -0.69 7.77
CA ILE A 24 -3.82 -0.62 9.08
C ILE A 24 -4.00 -1.96 9.79
N GLY A 25 -2.88 -2.62 10.07
CA GLY A 25 -2.81 -3.90 10.77
C GLY A 25 -2.49 -3.75 12.25
N ASP A 26 -2.55 -4.87 12.95
CA ASP A 26 -2.14 -5.01 14.35
C ASP A 26 -0.72 -4.51 14.62
N ALA A 27 0.24 -4.92 13.79
CA ALA A 27 1.63 -4.58 13.99
C ALA A 27 1.93 -3.07 13.77
N ASP A 28 1.14 -2.36 12.96
CA ASP A 28 1.23 -0.89 12.88
C ASP A 28 0.77 -0.25 14.19
N MET A 29 -0.34 -0.73 14.74
CA MET A 29 -0.83 -0.23 16.02
C MET A 29 0.19 -0.48 17.12
N MET A 30 0.84 -1.64 17.12
CA MET A 30 1.91 -1.92 18.07
C MET A 30 3.06 -0.91 17.95
N LEU A 31 3.50 -0.55 16.75
CA LEU A 31 4.49 0.54 16.55
C LEU A 31 3.97 1.89 17.02
N MET A 32 2.69 2.21 16.74
CA MET A 32 2.05 3.46 17.16
C MET A 32 1.90 3.57 18.68
N PHE A 33 1.75 2.46 19.40
CA PHE A 33 1.63 2.47 20.86
C PHE A 33 2.95 2.13 21.57
N GLY A 34 4.02 1.87 20.81
CA GLY A 34 5.31 1.45 21.36
C GLY A 34 5.28 0.09 22.04
N ILE A 35 4.38 -0.79 21.59
CA ILE A 35 4.23 -2.16 22.08
C ILE A 35 5.25 -3.04 21.36
N ALA A 36 5.99 -3.85 22.12
CA ALA A 36 6.95 -4.80 21.57
C ALA A 36 6.26 -5.95 20.82
N PHE A 37 6.88 -6.45 19.75
CA PHE A 37 6.47 -7.67 19.07
C PHE A 37 7.69 -8.49 18.63
N GLY A 38 7.54 -9.80 18.68
CA GLY A 38 8.58 -10.76 18.29
C GLY A 38 8.80 -10.79 16.78
N TYR A 39 9.84 -11.51 16.36
CA TYR A 39 10.10 -11.72 14.94
C TYR A 39 8.99 -12.55 14.30
N HIS A 40 8.31 -11.99 13.30
CA HIS A 40 7.36 -12.74 12.48
C HIS A 40 7.99 -13.04 11.11
N PRO A 41 8.03 -14.30 10.64
CA PRO A 41 8.63 -14.65 9.34
C PRO A 41 8.01 -13.95 8.13
N HIS A 42 6.74 -13.56 8.24
CA HIS A 42 6.02 -12.81 7.20
C HIS A 42 6.41 -11.32 7.19
N ASP A 43 6.62 -10.77 8.37
CA ASP A 43 6.90 -9.35 8.61
C ASP A 43 8.39 -9.04 8.61
N LYS A 44 9.22 -10.08 8.67
CA LYS A 44 10.70 -10.05 8.63
C LYS A 44 11.31 -9.02 9.59
N THR A 45 10.62 -8.75 10.69
CA THR A 45 11.02 -7.73 11.65
C THR A 45 10.45 -8.04 13.03
N SER A 46 11.02 -7.37 14.02
CA SER A 46 10.62 -7.41 15.42
C SER A 46 10.80 -6.01 16.00
N TRP A 47 10.03 -5.66 17.01
CA TRP A 47 10.19 -4.39 17.72
C TRP A 47 10.35 -4.63 19.21
N ARG A 48 11.36 -4.00 19.81
CA ARG A 48 11.65 -4.15 21.25
C ARG A 48 10.68 -3.38 22.14
N GLY A 49 9.78 -2.57 21.55
CA GLY A 49 8.92 -1.64 22.29
C GLY A 49 9.56 -0.27 22.46
N GLY A 50 8.76 0.68 22.97
CA GLY A 50 9.16 2.08 23.12
C GLY A 50 8.81 2.95 21.90
N LYS A 51 9.22 4.22 21.96
CA LYS A 51 8.92 5.21 20.93
C LYS A 51 9.58 4.81 19.60
N SER A 52 8.77 4.66 18.56
CA SER A 52 9.23 4.48 17.17
C SER A 52 9.02 5.77 16.37
N LYS A 53 9.99 6.14 15.51
CA LYS A 53 9.79 7.19 14.50
C LYS A 53 8.77 6.78 13.45
N LEU A 54 8.78 5.50 13.04
CA LEU A 54 7.74 4.98 12.13
C LEU A 54 6.36 5.03 12.79
N GLY A 55 6.29 4.64 14.07
CA GLY A 55 5.08 4.82 14.88
C GLY A 55 4.62 6.26 14.93
N GLN A 56 5.53 7.25 15.07
CA GLN A 56 5.18 8.67 15.03
C GLN A 56 4.58 9.08 13.68
N ASP A 57 5.22 8.71 12.57
CA ASP A 57 4.75 9.07 11.23
C ASP A 57 3.41 8.40 10.88
N LEU A 58 3.19 7.17 11.34
CA LEU A 58 1.89 6.49 11.23
C LEU A 58 0.80 7.29 11.95
N ARG A 59 1.06 7.79 13.17
CA ARG A 59 0.11 8.64 13.91
C ARG A 59 -0.16 9.96 13.18
N THR A 60 0.88 10.60 12.67
CA THR A 60 0.75 11.84 11.88
C THR A 60 -0.14 11.61 10.66
N GLY A 61 0.04 10.49 9.95
CA GLY A 61 -0.78 10.11 8.80
C GLY A 61 -2.25 9.86 9.13
N LEU A 62 -2.57 9.43 10.36
CA LEU A 62 -3.96 9.25 10.84
C LEU A 62 -4.61 10.55 11.29
N ALA A 63 -3.82 11.42 11.92
CA ALA A 63 -4.27 12.71 12.42
C ALA A 63 -4.34 13.80 11.34
N PHE A 64 -3.96 13.47 10.10
CA PHE A 64 -3.89 14.43 9.01
C PHE A 64 -5.29 15.03 8.75
N PRO A 65 -5.44 16.37 8.71
CA PRO A 65 -6.75 16.99 8.73
C PRO A 65 -7.59 16.63 7.49
N LYS A 66 -8.87 16.29 7.69
CA LYS A 66 -9.84 16.02 6.62
C LYS A 66 -9.86 17.07 5.50
N TYR A 67 -9.63 18.34 5.82
CA TYR A 67 -9.68 19.46 4.87
C TYR A 67 -8.46 19.56 3.95
N GLN A 68 -7.38 18.83 4.26
CA GLN A 68 -6.23 18.73 3.37
C GLN A 68 -6.38 17.59 2.36
N TYR A 69 -7.40 16.73 2.51
CA TYR A 69 -7.78 15.74 1.52
C TYR A 69 -8.66 16.38 0.45
N ASN A 70 -8.16 16.42 -0.79
CA ASN A 70 -8.93 16.89 -1.93
C ASN A 70 -10.15 15.97 -2.12
N SER A 71 -11.37 16.53 -2.13
CA SER A 71 -12.60 15.75 -2.31
C SER A 71 -12.63 14.96 -3.62
N ASN A 72 -11.86 15.41 -4.62
CA ASN A 72 -11.70 14.73 -5.90
C ASN A 72 -10.65 13.62 -5.88
N SER A 73 -9.95 13.42 -4.76
CA SER A 73 -8.92 12.41 -4.57
C SER A 73 -8.98 11.80 -3.16
N PRO A 74 -9.99 10.96 -2.87
CA PRO A 74 -10.21 10.43 -1.53
C PRO A 74 -9.04 9.59 -1.00
N PHE A 75 -8.86 9.60 0.33
CA PHE A 75 -7.89 8.78 1.05
C PHE A 75 -8.60 7.86 2.03
N TYR A 76 -8.60 6.56 1.72
CA TYR A 76 -9.30 5.53 2.46
C TYR A 76 -8.38 4.82 3.46
N TYR A 77 -8.91 4.56 4.66
CA TYR A 77 -8.26 3.74 5.68
C TYR A 77 -9.02 2.43 5.84
N GLY A 78 -8.36 1.31 5.52
CA GLY A 78 -8.79 -0.02 5.87
C GLY A 78 -8.40 -0.32 7.32
N ILE A 79 -9.37 -0.51 8.19
CA ILE A 79 -9.16 -0.82 9.60
C ILE A 79 -9.33 -2.32 9.81
N TYR A 80 -8.37 -2.94 10.51
CA TYR A 80 -8.44 -4.35 10.85
C TYR A 80 -9.51 -4.62 11.90
N ASP A 81 -10.22 -5.75 11.81
CA ASP A 81 -11.17 -6.18 12.85
C ASP A 81 -10.40 -6.62 14.10
N VAL A 82 -10.37 -5.74 15.09
CA VAL A 82 -9.53 -5.85 16.29
C VAL A 82 -10.28 -6.51 17.45
N LYS A 83 -10.93 -7.65 17.21
CA LYS A 83 -11.44 -8.49 18.30
C LYS A 83 -10.37 -8.91 19.32
N ARG A 84 -9.07 -8.65 19.09
CA ARG A 84 -7.97 -9.24 19.88
C ARG A 84 -6.81 -8.34 20.33
N ILE A 85 -6.64 -7.08 19.90
CA ILE A 85 -5.45 -6.28 20.30
C ILE A 85 -5.77 -4.78 20.46
N CYS A 86 -5.38 -4.22 21.62
CA CYS A 86 -5.46 -2.80 22.02
C CYS A 86 -6.89 -2.21 22.09
N PRO A 87 -7.18 -1.14 22.87
CA PRO A 87 -8.49 -0.53 22.84
C PRO A 87 -8.72 0.10 21.46
N ILE A 88 -9.50 -0.57 20.60
CA ILE A 88 -9.95 -0.05 19.29
C ILE A 88 -10.40 1.40 19.40
N HIS A 89 -11.04 1.74 20.52
CA HIS A 89 -11.48 3.08 20.84
C HIS A 89 -10.34 4.11 20.76
N ASN A 90 -9.19 3.85 21.40
CA ASN A 90 -8.05 4.76 21.37
C ASN A 90 -7.52 4.92 19.94
N PHE A 91 -7.44 3.83 19.19
CA PHE A 91 -7.00 3.88 17.80
C PHE A 91 -7.98 4.67 16.91
N LEU A 92 -9.29 4.43 17.03
CA LEU A 92 -10.32 5.17 16.28
C LEU A 92 -10.30 6.66 16.62
N THR A 93 -10.01 7.04 17.86
CA THR A 93 -9.89 8.47 18.25
C THR A 93 -8.72 9.19 17.59
N MET A 94 -7.74 8.46 17.04
CA MET A 94 -6.60 9.04 16.33
C MET A 94 -6.89 9.32 14.85
N ILE A 95 -7.99 8.80 14.31
CA ILE A 95 -8.34 8.93 12.89
C ILE A 95 -9.15 10.20 12.70
N HIS A 96 -8.61 11.17 11.98
CA HIS A 96 -9.26 12.46 11.70
C HIS A 96 -9.99 12.48 10.33
N GLN A 97 -10.45 11.31 9.88
CA GLN A 97 -11.10 11.12 8.57
C GLN A 97 -12.59 10.83 8.73
N ASP A 98 -13.41 11.28 7.77
CA ASP A 98 -14.84 10.98 7.77
C ASP A 98 -15.10 9.46 7.66
N ILE A 99 -16.12 8.97 8.37
CA ILE A 99 -16.48 7.53 8.41
C ILE A 99 -16.69 6.90 7.03
N LYS A 100 -17.16 7.68 6.04
CA LYS A 100 -17.37 7.23 4.66
C LYS A 100 -16.07 6.85 3.93
N TYR A 101 -14.91 7.25 4.45
CA TYR A 101 -13.59 6.87 3.94
C TYR A 101 -12.91 5.80 4.80
N LEU A 102 -13.63 5.22 5.76
CA LEU A 102 -13.17 4.07 6.53
C LEU A 102 -13.77 2.80 5.94
N THR A 103 -12.96 1.75 5.85
CA THR A 103 -13.36 0.44 5.33
C THR A 103 -12.55 -0.64 6.06
N TYR A 104 -12.59 -1.88 5.57
CA TYR A 104 -11.90 -3.01 6.18
C TYR A 104 -10.45 -3.13 5.67
N ALA A 105 -9.51 -3.52 6.54
CA ALA A 105 -8.15 -3.84 6.12
C ALA A 105 -8.06 -5.15 5.31
N ASN A 106 -9.08 -6.00 5.37
CA ASN A 106 -9.04 -7.36 4.81
C ASN A 106 -9.55 -7.48 3.37
N LEU A 107 -9.69 -6.38 2.63
CA LEU A 107 -10.25 -6.39 1.26
C LEU A 107 -9.51 -7.31 0.28
N PHE A 108 -8.19 -7.47 0.45
CA PHE A 108 -7.33 -8.18 -0.51
C PHE A 108 -6.80 -9.53 -0.02
N VAL A 109 -7.23 -9.97 1.15
CA VAL A 109 -6.68 -11.14 1.85
C VAL A 109 -7.78 -12.13 2.21
N ASN A 110 -7.42 -13.26 2.83
CA ASN A 110 -8.37 -14.27 3.29
C ASN A 110 -9.25 -14.79 2.13
N SER A 111 -10.56 -14.89 2.34
CA SER A 111 -11.54 -15.33 1.34
C SER A 111 -11.52 -14.48 0.05
N ASN A 112 -11.08 -13.22 0.12
CA ASN A 112 -10.98 -12.33 -1.04
C ASN A 112 -9.68 -12.52 -1.82
N TYR A 113 -8.74 -13.32 -1.33
CA TYR A 113 -7.45 -13.48 -1.97
C TYR A 113 -7.50 -14.08 -3.40
N PRO A 114 -8.32 -15.13 -3.69
CA PRO A 114 -8.47 -15.63 -5.05
C PRO A 114 -8.95 -14.55 -6.03
N ALA A 115 -9.96 -13.75 -5.65
CA ALA A 115 -10.47 -12.63 -6.44
C ALA A 115 -9.39 -11.56 -6.64
N THR A 116 -8.63 -11.25 -5.60
CA THR A 116 -7.51 -10.30 -5.64
C THR A 116 -6.44 -10.72 -6.65
N LYS A 117 -6.12 -12.02 -6.73
CA LYS A 117 -5.17 -12.53 -7.73
C LYS A 117 -5.65 -12.32 -9.16
N ILE A 118 -6.93 -12.60 -9.42
CA ILE A 118 -7.51 -12.41 -10.75
C ILE A 118 -7.54 -10.93 -11.11
N LEU A 119 -7.96 -10.08 -10.16
CA LEU A 119 -7.93 -8.64 -10.30
C LEU A 119 -6.53 -8.14 -10.68
N PHE A 120 -5.50 -8.47 -9.90
CA PHE A 120 -4.18 -7.92 -10.16
C PHE A 120 -3.61 -8.39 -11.51
N ARG A 121 -3.91 -9.63 -11.93
CA ARG A 121 -3.57 -10.12 -13.27
C ARG A 121 -4.27 -9.34 -14.38
N SER A 122 -5.56 -9.00 -14.20
CA SER A 122 -6.27 -8.11 -15.13
C SER A 122 -5.64 -6.72 -15.15
N LEU A 123 -5.29 -6.13 -14.00
CA LEU A 123 -4.58 -4.85 -13.95
C LEU A 123 -3.23 -4.90 -14.68
N MET A 124 -2.45 -5.97 -14.53
CA MET A 124 -1.19 -6.16 -15.25
C MET A 124 -1.36 -6.16 -16.77
N GLN A 125 -2.49 -6.67 -17.28
CA GLN A 125 -2.82 -6.70 -18.70
C GLN A 125 -3.37 -5.34 -19.16
N ASP A 126 -4.41 -4.84 -18.49
CA ASP A 126 -5.16 -3.64 -18.89
C ASP A 126 -4.38 -2.33 -18.66
N GLN A 127 -3.49 -2.32 -17.65
CA GLN A 127 -2.69 -1.17 -17.26
C GLN A 127 -1.19 -1.40 -17.47
N LYS A 128 -0.82 -2.27 -18.42
CA LYS A 128 0.57 -2.49 -18.82
C LYS A 128 1.26 -1.15 -19.15
N GLY A 129 2.44 -0.92 -18.55
CA GLY A 129 3.20 0.32 -18.68
C GLY A 129 2.58 1.51 -17.93
N LYS A 130 1.61 1.27 -17.04
CA LYS A 130 0.96 2.30 -16.21
C LYS A 130 1.00 2.01 -14.71
N ILE A 131 1.68 0.94 -14.29
CA ILE A 131 1.79 0.54 -12.89
C ILE A 131 3.21 0.83 -12.39
N VAL A 132 3.31 1.63 -11.33
CA VAL A 132 4.52 1.76 -10.50
C VAL A 132 4.44 0.70 -9.40
N LEU A 133 5.43 -0.17 -9.30
CA LEU A 133 5.49 -1.18 -8.24
C LEU A 133 6.41 -0.71 -7.13
N ILE A 134 5.94 -0.86 -5.89
CA ILE A 134 6.70 -0.54 -4.69
C ILE A 134 6.75 -1.81 -3.85
N ILE A 135 7.90 -2.49 -3.85
CA ILE A 135 8.06 -3.83 -3.26
C ILE A 135 9.35 -3.93 -2.44
N ASN A 136 9.45 -4.95 -1.59
CA ASN A 136 10.69 -5.16 -0.85
C ASN A 136 11.82 -5.76 -1.73
N ASN A 137 13.07 -5.56 -1.30
CA ASN A 137 14.30 -6.06 -1.91
C ASN A 137 14.40 -7.60 -1.96
N GLY A 138 13.55 -8.33 -1.22
CA GLY A 138 13.56 -9.79 -1.21
C GLY A 138 13.00 -10.46 -2.48
N THR A 139 12.86 -9.72 -3.58
CA THR A 139 12.41 -10.23 -4.89
C THR A 139 13.61 -10.70 -5.69
N ASP A 140 13.58 -11.91 -6.25
CA ASP A 140 14.71 -12.45 -7.00
C ASP A 140 14.93 -11.70 -8.34
N PRO A 141 16.17 -11.65 -8.86
CA PRO A 141 16.49 -10.88 -10.08
C PRO A 141 15.73 -11.33 -11.34
N ALA A 142 15.49 -12.64 -11.50
CA ALA A 142 14.75 -13.15 -12.66
C ALA A 142 13.29 -12.66 -12.62
N LYS A 143 12.70 -12.63 -11.41
CA LYS A 143 11.38 -12.09 -11.21
C LYS A 143 11.32 -10.57 -11.41
N LEU A 144 12.31 -9.82 -10.94
CA LEU A 144 12.40 -8.38 -11.23
C LEU A 144 12.41 -8.12 -12.75
N ALA A 145 13.15 -8.93 -13.52
CA ALA A 145 13.17 -8.82 -14.97
C ALA A 145 11.80 -9.12 -15.60
N GLU A 146 11.04 -10.08 -15.08
CA GLU A 146 9.66 -10.37 -15.49
C GLU A 146 8.72 -9.19 -15.19
N LEU A 147 8.77 -8.66 -13.97
CA LEU A 147 7.95 -7.53 -13.52
C LEU A 147 8.20 -6.28 -14.37
N SER A 148 9.45 -6.06 -14.77
CA SER A 148 9.87 -4.91 -15.61
C SER A 148 9.28 -4.96 -17.02
N LYS A 149 8.70 -6.09 -17.46
CA LYS A 149 8.03 -6.19 -18.78
C LYS A 149 6.68 -5.50 -18.81
N TRP A 150 6.09 -5.19 -17.66
CA TRP A 150 4.75 -4.61 -17.56
C TRP A 150 4.62 -3.46 -16.57
N ALA A 151 5.46 -3.39 -15.53
CA ALA A 151 5.55 -2.22 -14.68
C ALA A 151 6.27 -1.07 -15.42
N CYS A 152 5.86 0.18 -15.20
CA CYS A 152 6.58 1.33 -15.75
C CYS A 152 7.76 1.76 -14.89
N GLU A 153 7.73 1.48 -13.58
CA GLU A 153 8.85 1.69 -12.67
C GLU A 153 8.72 0.71 -11.48
N ILE A 154 9.85 0.26 -10.95
CA ILE A 154 9.91 -0.60 -9.76
C ILE A 154 10.79 0.06 -8.71
N LEU A 155 10.22 0.39 -7.56
CA LEU A 155 10.92 0.90 -6.40
C LEU A 155 11.11 -0.22 -5.38
N LEU A 156 12.37 -0.52 -5.08
CA LEU A 156 12.73 -1.49 -4.07
C LEU A 156 13.03 -0.81 -2.71
N TYR A 157 12.53 -1.41 -1.64
CA TYR A 157 12.75 -1.00 -0.24
C TYR A 157 13.24 -2.16 0.63
N PRO A 158 13.96 -1.91 1.74
CA PRO A 158 14.42 -2.97 2.63
C PRO A 158 13.27 -3.80 3.23
N ASP A 159 13.54 -5.06 3.57
CA ASP A 159 12.59 -5.94 4.27
C ASP A 159 12.37 -5.51 5.75
N ASN A 160 13.37 -4.89 6.38
CA ASN A 160 13.36 -4.49 7.79
C ASN A 160 12.86 -3.04 7.99
N GLY A 161 11.69 -2.72 7.41
CA GLY A 161 11.11 -1.38 7.38
C GLY A 161 11.21 -0.58 8.68
N PRO A 162 10.74 -1.10 9.84
CA PRO A 162 10.81 -0.39 11.11
C PRO A 162 12.23 0.02 11.50
N SER A 163 13.21 -0.87 11.38
CA SER A 163 14.60 -0.57 11.73
C SER A 163 15.22 0.45 10.78
N MET A 164 14.93 0.36 9.48
CA MET A 164 15.41 1.33 8.48
C MET A 164 14.88 2.73 8.79
N TRP A 165 13.61 2.84 9.18
CA TRP A 165 12.95 4.12 9.43
C TRP A 165 13.49 4.88 10.65
N GLU A 166 14.17 4.18 11.56
CA GLU A 166 14.82 4.82 12.70
C GLU A 166 16.10 5.58 12.28
N ASP A 167 16.74 5.20 11.18
CA ASP A 167 17.84 5.96 10.58
C ASP A 167 17.29 7.15 9.77
N ILE A 168 17.65 8.35 10.20
CA ILE A 168 17.17 9.60 9.60
C ILE A 168 17.53 9.73 8.12
N LYS A 169 18.74 9.33 7.72
CA LYS A 169 19.21 9.47 6.35
C LYS A 169 18.49 8.48 5.44
N LEU A 170 18.36 7.23 5.87
CA LEU A 170 17.67 6.20 5.08
C LEU A 170 16.18 6.51 4.95
N ARG A 171 15.54 7.00 6.02
CA ARG A 171 14.16 7.46 6.01
C ARG A 171 13.96 8.61 5.02
N ASP A 172 14.79 9.65 5.09
CA ASP A 172 14.62 10.83 4.23
C ASP A 172 14.90 10.48 2.75
N GLN A 173 15.83 9.56 2.48
CA GLN A 173 16.05 8.99 1.14
C GLN A 173 14.83 8.19 0.64
N ALA A 174 14.21 7.39 1.51
CA ALA A 174 13.00 6.65 1.17
C ALA A 174 11.84 7.59 0.82
N ILE A 175 11.66 8.67 1.59
CA ILE A 175 10.65 9.70 1.34
C ILE A 175 10.95 10.45 0.04
N ALA A 176 12.18 10.91 -0.18
CA ALA A 176 12.57 11.60 -1.40
C ALA A 176 12.32 10.73 -2.65
N LYS A 177 12.72 9.44 -2.58
CA LYS A 177 12.50 8.48 -3.68
C LYS A 177 11.03 8.35 -4.06
N ILE A 178 10.12 8.15 -3.09
CA ILE A 178 8.70 7.96 -3.41
C ILE A 178 8.03 9.26 -3.89
N THR A 179 8.38 10.39 -3.27
CA THR A 179 7.80 11.71 -3.59
C THR A 179 8.23 12.17 -4.98
N GLU A 180 9.49 11.99 -5.36
CA GLU A 180 9.98 12.26 -6.72
C GLU A 180 9.29 11.37 -7.77
N THR A 181 9.12 10.07 -7.50
CA THR A 181 8.40 9.18 -8.42
C THR A 181 6.93 9.59 -8.56
N ALA A 182 6.26 9.96 -7.46
CA ALA A 182 4.88 10.48 -7.48
C ALA A 182 4.74 11.75 -8.34
N LYS A 183 5.71 12.66 -8.30
CA LYS A 183 5.74 13.88 -9.12
C LYS A 183 5.89 13.59 -10.62
N ARG A 184 6.70 12.59 -10.99
CA ARG A 184 6.97 12.27 -12.40
C ARG A 184 5.78 11.64 -13.12
N TYR A 185 4.90 10.96 -12.39
CA TYR A 185 3.80 10.21 -12.96
C TYR A 185 2.46 10.87 -12.67
N ASN A 186 1.56 10.83 -13.64
CA ASN A 186 0.17 11.24 -13.50
C ASN A 186 -0.77 10.13 -13.96
N ASN A 187 -1.93 10.01 -13.30
CA ASN A 187 -2.95 8.99 -13.55
C ASN A 187 -2.38 7.55 -13.61
N ARG A 188 -1.47 7.22 -12.68
CA ARG A 188 -0.86 5.88 -12.57
C ARG A 188 -1.35 5.14 -11.34
N LEU A 189 -1.28 3.81 -11.42
CA LEU A 189 -1.45 2.94 -10.27
C LEU A 189 -0.08 2.72 -9.59
N PHE A 190 0.04 3.16 -8.35
CA PHE A 190 1.13 2.83 -7.44
C PHE A 190 0.67 1.66 -6.57
N ALA A 191 1.19 0.47 -6.83
CA ALA A 191 0.84 -0.74 -6.10
C ALA A 191 1.93 -1.06 -5.07
N PHE A 192 1.57 -1.03 -3.79
CA PHE A 192 2.50 -1.20 -2.68
C PHE A 192 2.41 -2.59 -2.04
N SER A 193 3.57 -3.19 -1.83
CA SER A 193 3.82 -4.36 -0.98
C SER A 193 5.17 -4.19 -0.28
N VAL A 194 5.24 -3.26 0.69
CA VAL A 194 6.46 -2.95 1.47
C VAL A 194 6.22 -3.00 2.98
N GLY A 195 5.25 -3.81 3.41
CA GLY A 195 4.91 -4.01 4.82
C GLY A 195 4.64 -2.70 5.54
N TYR A 196 5.28 -2.52 6.70
CA TYR A 196 5.15 -1.38 7.61
C TYR A 196 5.40 -0.01 6.98
N LEU A 197 6.18 0.07 5.90
CA LEU A 197 6.47 1.35 5.24
C LEU A 197 5.31 1.82 4.36
N THR A 198 4.39 0.92 3.99
CA THR A 198 3.37 1.19 2.97
C THR A 198 2.52 2.41 3.31
N ARG A 199 2.00 2.47 4.55
CA ARG A 199 1.12 3.55 5.03
C ARG A 199 1.79 4.92 4.93
N VAL A 200 3.01 5.03 5.46
CA VAL A 200 3.76 6.30 5.48
C VAL A 200 4.21 6.71 4.08
N LEU A 201 4.67 5.76 3.25
CA LEU A 201 5.08 6.07 1.88
C LEU A 201 3.89 6.51 1.01
N ILE A 202 2.73 5.86 1.14
CA ILE A 202 1.50 6.29 0.46
C ILE A 202 1.11 7.70 0.89
N HIS A 203 1.19 8.02 2.19
CA HIS A 203 0.88 9.35 2.70
C HIS A 203 1.73 10.43 2.02
N TYR A 204 3.06 10.28 2.04
CA TYR A 204 3.97 11.22 1.38
C TYR A 204 3.76 11.28 -0.14
N ALA A 205 3.56 10.14 -0.79
CA ALA A 205 3.36 10.10 -2.25
C ALA A 205 2.06 10.79 -2.68
N TRP A 206 0.98 10.58 -1.93
CA TRP A 206 -0.33 11.15 -2.21
C TRP A 206 -0.36 12.66 -2.01
N GLN A 207 0.33 13.18 -0.97
CA GLN A 207 0.47 14.62 -0.75
C GLN A 207 1.15 15.32 -1.94
N GLU A 208 2.06 14.63 -2.60
CA GLU A 208 2.81 15.19 -3.73
C GLU A 208 2.04 15.11 -5.05
N ASN A 209 1.29 14.03 -5.27
CA ASN A 209 0.41 13.94 -6.44
C ASN A 209 -0.87 13.14 -6.16
N PRO A 210 -1.95 13.77 -5.69
CA PRO A 210 -3.18 13.07 -5.34
C PRO A 210 -3.98 12.58 -6.56
N TYR A 211 -3.55 12.83 -7.79
CA TYR A 211 -4.21 12.36 -9.02
C TYR A 211 -3.78 10.95 -9.45
N ASN A 212 -2.77 10.38 -8.80
CA ASN A 212 -2.46 8.97 -8.93
C ASN A 212 -3.35 8.11 -8.02
N ARG A 213 -3.35 6.80 -8.27
CA ARG A 213 -3.97 5.80 -7.41
C ARG A 213 -2.91 5.10 -6.59
N TYR A 214 -2.99 5.15 -5.26
CA TYR A 214 -2.03 4.55 -4.34
C TYR A 214 -2.70 3.45 -3.54
N ILE A 215 -2.36 2.19 -3.81
CA ILE A 215 -3.06 1.04 -3.23
C ILE A 215 -2.09 0.17 -2.44
N ASP A 216 -2.39 0.01 -1.16
CA ASP A 216 -1.78 -0.99 -0.28
C ASP A 216 -2.39 -2.37 -0.56
N PHE A 217 -1.73 -3.14 -1.42
CA PHE A 217 -2.05 -4.56 -1.60
C PHE A 217 -1.36 -5.45 -0.56
N GLY A 218 -0.25 -4.96 0.01
CA GLY A 218 0.63 -5.70 0.91
C GLY A 218 0.98 -7.08 0.38
N SER A 219 1.08 -8.04 1.29
CA SER A 219 1.48 -9.42 0.99
C SER A 219 0.59 -10.13 -0.02
N ALA A 220 -0.61 -9.63 -0.36
CA ALA A 220 -1.41 -10.20 -1.44
C ALA A 220 -0.66 -10.22 -2.78
N LEU A 221 0.31 -9.33 -2.98
CA LEU A 221 1.16 -9.35 -4.18
C LEU A 221 2.31 -10.35 -4.12
N ASP A 222 2.64 -10.95 -2.97
CA ASP A 222 3.88 -11.72 -2.81
C ASP A 222 3.98 -12.94 -3.72
N GLU A 223 2.87 -13.64 -4.00
CA GLU A 223 2.88 -14.72 -5.01
C GLU A 223 3.24 -14.18 -6.40
N ILE A 224 2.79 -12.96 -6.73
CA ILE A 224 2.99 -12.34 -8.05
C ILE A 224 4.36 -11.68 -8.13
N THR A 225 4.87 -11.11 -7.04
CA THR A 225 6.11 -10.33 -7.04
C THR A 225 7.30 -11.14 -6.59
N LYS A 226 7.13 -12.21 -5.80
CA LYS A 226 8.22 -13.02 -5.23
C LYS A 226 8.10 -14.52 -5.54
N ASN A 227 7.05 -14.95 -6.27
CA ASN A 227 6.73 -16.37 -6.51
C ASN A 227 6.68 -17.21 -5.21
N LYS A 228 6.26 -16.58 -4.10
CA LYS A 228 6.30 -17.19 -2.78
C LYS A 228 5.00 -16.99 -2.02
N ILE A 229 4.49 -18.07 -1.45
CA ILE A 229 3.47 -18.03 -0.40
C ILE A 229 4.14 -17.45 0.84
N THR A 230 3.71 -16.26 1.23
CA THR A 230 4.18 -15.58 2.42
C THR A 230 3.17 -15.80 3.55
N PRO A 231 1.96 -15.23 3.59
CA PRO A 231 0.98 -15.59 4.63
C PRO A 231 0.20 -16.89 4.37
N PRO A 232 -0.28 -17.57 5.43
CA PRO A 232 -1.11 -18.78 5.32
C PRO A 232 -2.39 -18.61 4.50
N TYR A 233 -2.98 -17.41 4.47
CA TYR A 233 -4.23 -17.18 3.72
C TYR A 233 -4.07 -17.37 2.21
N GLN A 234 -2.85 -17.37 1.70
CA GLN A 234 -2.59 -17.50 0.26
C GLN A 234 -2.78 -18.92 -0.25
N SER A 235 -2.40 -19.92 0.57
CA SER A 235 -2.63 -21.34 0.29
C SER A 235 -3.96 -21.85 0.86
N ASN A 236 -4.44 -21.23 1.94
CA ASN A 236 -5.74 -21.54 2.55
C ASN A 236 -6.51 -20.24 2.79
N PRO A 237 -7.29 -19.75 1.81
CA PRO A 237 -8.10 -18.52 1.94
C PRO A 237 -9.03 -18.49 3.16
N GLY A 238 -9.42 -19.66 3.69
CA GLY A 238 -10.21 -19.80 4.91
C GLY A 238 -9.42 -19.72 6.21
N TYR A 239 -8.09 -19.59 6.18
CA TYR A 239 -7.22 -19.71 7.36
C TYR A 239 -7.52 -18.66 8.44
N TYR A 240 -7.78 -17.42 8.02
CA TYR A 240 -8.24 -16.35 8.91
C TYR A 240 -9.69 -15.97 8.59
N ALA A 241 -10.52 -16.93 8.13
CA ALA A 241 -11.87 -16.64 7.63
C ALA A 241 -12.66 -15.77 8.61
N ASP A 242 -12.98 -14.55 8.15
CA ASP A 242 -14.17 -13.83 8.56
C ASP A 242 -15.03 -13.73 7.29
N PRO A 243 -16.11 -14.54 7.16
CA PRO A 243 -16.89 -14.68 5.93
C PRO A 243 -17.80 -13.48 5.65
N THR A 244 -17.60 -12.34 6.32
CA THR A 244 -18.55 -11.23 6.30
C THR A 244 -18.45 -10.32 5.08
N TYR A 245 -17.42 -10.40 4.24
CA TYR A 245 -17.23 -9.42 3.15
C TYR A 245 -16.69 -10.05 1.86
N ILE A 246 -17.38 -9.79 0.75
CA ILE A 246 -16.99 -10.23 -0.60
C ILE A 246 -16.49 -9.03 -1.41
N LEU A 247 -15.27 -9.16 -1.94
CA LEU A 247 -14.67 -8.21 -2.87
C LEU A 247 -15.29 -8.36 -4.26
N HIS A 248 -15.97 -7.32 -4.73
CA HIS A 248 -16.36 -7.18 -6.12
C HIS A 248 -15.47 -6.15 -6.79
N TYR A 249 -15.08 -6.43 -8.04
CA TYR A 249 -14.28 -5.50 -8.81
C TYR A 249 -14.67 -5.43 -10.26
N LYS A 250 -14.43 -4.27 -10.87
CA LYS A 250 -14.54 -4.06 -12.31
C LYS A 250 -13.34 -3.28 -12.80
N THR A 251 -12.73 -3.75 -13.89
CA THR A 251 -11.70 -3.03 -14.64
C THR A 251 -12.30 -2.56 -15.96
N THR A 252 -12.25 -1.26 -16.23
CA THR A 252 -12.68 -0.68 -17.52
C THR A 252 -11.67 0.36 -17.97
N GLY A 253 -10.79 -0.01 -18.90
CA GLY A 253 -9.73 0.87 -19.40
C GLY A 253 -8.81 1.34 -18.27
N GLN A 254 -8.80 2.65 -17.99
CA GLN A 254 -7.99 3.23 -16.93
C GLN A 254 -8.67 3.25 -15.55
N LYS A 255 -9.94 2.84 -15.45
CA LYS A 255 -10.72 2.90 -14.21
C LYS A 255 -10.81 1.52 -13.57
N PHE A 256 -10.75 1.52 -12.25
CA PHE A 256 -10.87 0.33 -11.42
C PHE A 256 -11.75 0.69 -10.22
N ASP A 257 -12.85 -0.03 -10.09
CA ASP A 257 -13.83 0.17 -9.02
C ASP A 257 -13.78 -1.03 -8.07
N ILE A 258 -13.71 -0.76 -6.76
CA ILE A 258 -13.88 -1.74 -5.70
C ILE A 258 -15.23 -1.50 -5.03
N THR A 259 -16.04 -2.54 -4.96
CA THR A 259 -17.19 -2.56 -4.05
C THR A 259 -17.09 -3.76 -3.13
N VAL A 260 -17.65 -3.59 -1.93
CA VAL A 260 -17.67 -4.62 -0.90
C VAL A 260 -19.13 -4.83 -0.54
N SER A 261 -19.60 -6.07 -0.62
CA SER A 261 -20.91 -6.45 -0.12
C SER A 261 -20.76 -7.29 1.14
N ASN A 262 -21.69 -7.11 2.07
CA ASN A 262 -21.90 -8.03 3.19
C ASN A 262 -22.78 -9.20 2.75
#